data_AF-A0A953KSK4-F1
#
_entry.id   AF-A0A953KSK4-F1
#
_cell.length_a   1.000
_cell.length_b   1.000
_cell.length_c   1.000
_cell.angle_alpha   90.00
_cell.angle_beta   90.00
_cell.angle_gamma   90.00
#
_symmetry.space_group_name_H-M   'P 1'
#
loop_
_entity.id
_entity.type
_entity.pdbx_description
1 polymer ?
#
loop_
_entity_poly.entity_id
_entity_poly.type
_entity_poly.pdbx_seq_one_letter_code
_entity_poly.pdbx_strand_id
1 'polypeptide(L)'
;DTPTVTPTDTPTNTPTVTPTATDTPTVTPTATQTPTPTPTPVTIGWVGALSPDNTSTTALLDTATLLISAQVWSGGVTDAAGQGAGITCEVYYGSVATFGGTWSSIASLAMGYAGDSGNNDVYSAALGPLAPGNYEYTARCAPTGTTAWVWVSDGTNNGRITVAAATATPTVTPLPTDTPTVTPTDTATLTPTATHTDTPTVTPTQTSTDTPTVTPTATDTPTATPTASPTVTPTATATNTPTSTPTLTPTASPTVTPTLTPTQTPTPTPCPGYVSITALAGTNFENFDTLASSGTSSTLPCGWALFESGGNNTYTAGNGSGNAGDTYSFGSTGSTERALGGLLSGSIVPSWGAKFSNQTGGVISSVWITYTGEQWRLGALGRSDSITLALSTDATSLTSGAWITSNTLVFTAPVTSGTVGPLDGNAAASSKTLVGAISGLNVVAGGTFWIRWSDYNASSSDDGLGIDNFTITVFGTAPTPTPTPTNTPTPTPTLTPTPTPTPVTIGWVGALWPNNGQSPSISTAGSLNVYVQVWSSGVTEPAGQGAGITCEIHWGSVSSFGASWTNVQDTTMTFNAQSGNNDEYVGVLSGLAAGLYEYTARCASTVTLSWQYVQDGSNNGKLTVTP
;
A
#
# COMPACT_ATOMS: atom_id res chain seq x y z
N ASP A 1 -18.09 1.54 -129.14
CA ASP A 1 -16.92 1.85 -128.29
C ASP A 1 -17.11 1.41 -126.85
N THR A 2 -16.57 0.23 -126.53
CA THR A 2 -16.10 -0.18 -125.18
C THR A 2 -15.20 -1.41 -125.41
N PRO A 3 -14.07 -1.55 -124.70
CA PRO A 3 -14.11 -2.46 -123.54
C PRO A 3 -13.10 -2.13 -122.39
N THR A 4 -13.34 -2.83 -121.26
CA THR A 4 -12.42 -3.32 -120.18
C THR A 4 -11.52 -2.35 -119.40
N VAL A 5 -11.43 -2.53 -118.06
CA VAL A 5 -10.27 -3.09 -117.30
C VAL A 5 -10.70 -3.49 -115.86
N THR A 6 -10.19 -4.63 -115.39
CA THR A 6 -10.27 -5.30 -114.07
C THR A 6 -9.56 -4.56 -112.92
N PRO A 7 -9.88 -4.83 -111.63
CA PRO A 7 -8.91 -4.63 -110.54
C PRO A 7 -8.61 -5.88 -109.69
N THR A 8 -7.41 -5.88 -109.11
CA THR A 8 -6.65 -6.95 -108.44
C THR A 8 -6.82 -6.95 -106.91
N ASP A 9 -6.75 -8.14 -106.31
CA ASP A 9 -6.72 -8.46 -104.86
C ASP A 9 -5.58 -7.79 -104.06
N THR A 10 -5.76 -7.59 -102.74
CA THR A 10 -5.03 -8.21 -101.58
C THR A 10 -5.48 -7.52 -100.25
N PRO A 11 -5.14 -8.00 -99.03
CA PRO A 11 -5.91 -8.88 -98.14
C PRO A 11 -6.54 -8.19 -96.90
N THR A 12 -7.54 -8.85 -96.33
CA THR A 12 -8.28 -8.44 -95.12
C THR A 12 -7.49 -8.75 -93.83
N ASN A 13 -7.10 -7.71 -93.09
CA ASN A 13 -6.58 -7.83 -91.72
C ASN A 13 -7.73 -7.85 -90.70
N THR A 14 -7.79 -8.94 -89.94
CA THR A 14 -8.71 -9.18 -88.82
C THR A 14 -8.16 -8.50 -87.56
N PRO A 15 -8.92 -7.67 -86.83
CA PRO A 15 -8.52 -7.22 -85.50
C PRO A 15 -8.87 -8.27 -84.43
N THR A 16 -7.82 -8.74 -83.75
CA THR A 16 -7.84 -9.61 -82.58
C THR A 16 -8.56 -8.94 -81.41
N VAL A 17 -9.53 -9.64 -80.81
CA VAL A 17 -10.21 -9.25 -79.57
C VAL A 17 -9.51 -9.96 -78.40
N THR A 18 -8.93 -9.19 -77.48
CA THR A 18 -8.33 -9.68 -76.23
C THR A 18 -9.43 -10.18 -75.30
N PRO A 19 -9.39 -11.44 -74.80
CA PRO A 19 -10.37 -11.91 -73.82
C PRO A 19 -10.08 -11.34 -72.42
N THR A 20 -11.14 -10.80 -71.82
CA THR A 20 -11.24 -10.35 -70.44
C THR A 20 -10.89 -11.48 -69.46
N ALA A 21 -10.10 -11.16 -68.43
CA ALA A 21 -9.74 -12.09 -67.37
C ALA A 21 -10.98 -12.58 -66.60
N THR A 22 -11.11 -13.90 -66.51
CA THR A 22 -12.08 -14.60 -65.67
C THR A 22 -11.64 -14.53 -64.21
N ASP A 23 -12.47 -13.95 -63.34
CA ASP A 23 -12.30 -14.01 -61.89
C ASP A 23 -12.35 -15.49 -61.43
N THR A 24 -11.22 -15.96 -60.94
CA THR A 24 -11.14 -17.24 -60.23
C THR A 24 -11.45 -16.98 -58.75
N PRO A 25 -12.46 -17.64 -58.14
CA PRO A 25 -12.70 -17.47 -56.72
C PRO A 25 -11.50 -18.04 -55.94
N THR A 26 -10.81 -17.15 -55.23
CA THR A 26 -9.79 -17.53 -54.26
C THR A 26 -10.51 -18.17 -53.09
N VAL A 27 -10.37 -19.48 -52.93
CA VAL A 27 -10.81 -20.19 -51.74
C VAL A 27 -9.85 -19.82 -50.62
N THR A 28 -10.27 -18.93 -49.73
CA THR A 28 -9.56 -18.67 -48.48
C THR A 28 -9.52 -19.98 -47.68
N PRO A 29 -8.34 -20.47 -47.24
CA PRO A 29 -8.29 -21.64 -46.38
C PRO A 29 -9.02 -21.32 -45.08
N THR A 30 -10.04 -22.12 -44.76
CA THR A 30 -10.73 -22.11 -43.46
C THR A 30 -9.68 -22.16 -42.36
N ALA A 31 -9.65 -21.14 -41.51
CA ALA A 31 -8.84 -21.16 -40.31
C ALA A 31 -9.28 -22.37 -39.48
N THR A 32 -8.40 -23.38 -39.38
CA THR A 32 -8.53 -24.40 -38.34
C THR A 32 -8.54 -23.66 -37.02
N GLN A 33 -9.69 -23.65 -36.34
CA GLN A 33 -9.77 -23.11 -34.98
C GLN A 33 -8.70 -23.82 -34.17
N THR A 34 -7.67 -23.08 -33.76
CA THR A 34 -6.80 -23.50 -32.67
C THR A 34 -7.74 -23.75 -31.50
N PRO A 35 -7.75 -24.96 -30.90
CA PRO A 35 -8.61 -25.22 -29.76
C PRO A 35 -8.34 -24.13 -28.73
N THR A 36 -9.40 -23.43 -28.30
CA THR A 36 -9.36 -22.56 -27.14
C THR A 36 -8.60 -23.32 -26.05
N PRO A 37 -7.50 -22.78 -25.49
CA PRO A 37 -6.78 -23.47 -24.45
C PRO A 37 -7.79 -23.77 -23.35
N THR A 38 -8.04 -25.05 -23.11
CA THR A 38 -8.79 -25.50 -21.94
C THR A 38 -8.22 -24.75 -20.75
N PRO A 39 -9.03 -24.02 -19.96
CA PRO A 39 -8.52 -23.30 -18.80
C PRO A 39 -7.76 -24.32 -17.96
N THR A 40 -6.46 -24.09 -17.79
CA THR A 40 -5.63 -24.96 -16.98
C THR A 40 -6.27 -25.03 -15.59
N PRO A 41 -6.62 -26.22 -15.08
CA PRO A 41 -7.23 -26.34 -13.77
C PRO A 41 -6.34 -25.65 -12.72
N VAL A 42 -6.88 -24.62 -12.05
CA VAL A 42 -6.16 -23.94 -10.97
C VAL A 42 -5.83 -25.00 -9.92
N THR A 43 -4.55 -25.12 -9.59
CA THR A 43 -4.05 -26.07 -8.59
C THR A 43 -3.25 -25.29 -7.58
N ILE A 44 -3.78 -25.16 -6.36
CA ILE A 44 -3.07 -24.47 -5.28
C ILE A 44 -1.86 -25.32 -4.87
N GLY A 45 -0.67 -24.78 -5.09
CA GLY A 45 0.57 -25.47 -4.77
C GLY A 45 1.02 -25.23 -3.34
N TRP A 46 0.76 -24.04 -2.80
CA TRP A 46 1.18 -23.65 -1.45
C TRP A 46 0.32 -22.52 -0.88
N VAL A 47 0.11 -22.55 0.44
CA VAL A 47 -0.45 -21.45 1.23
C VAL A 47 0.43 -21.28 2.46
N GLY A 48 0.76 -20.04 2.82
CA GLY A 48 1.61 -19.76 3.99
C GLY A 48 1.79 -18.28 4.25
N ALA A 49 2.87 -17.92 4.95
CA ALA A 49 3.17 -16.59 5.43
C ALA A 49 1.94 -15.96 6.13
N LEU A 50 1.31 -16.73 7.02
CA LEU A 50 0.20 -16.24 7.82
C LEU A 50 0.68 -15.04 8.63
N SER A 51 -0.10 -13.96 8.67
CA SER A 51 0.26 -12.78 9.45
C SER A 51 -0.98 -12.16 10.10
N PRO A 52 -0.96 -11.86 11.41
CA PRO A 52 0.05 -12.32 12.38
C PRO A 52 0.11 -13.84 12.48
N ASP A 53 1.29 -14.41 12.75
CA ASP A 53 1.50 -15.85 12.96
C ASP A 53 1.47 -16.23 14.45
N ASN A 54 1.96 -17.43 14.78
CA ASN A 54 1.99 -17.93 16.15
C ASN A 54 3.17 -17.42 17.00
N THR A 55 4.06 -16.59 16.45
CA THR A 55 5.26 -16.12 17.16
C THR A 55 4.92 -15.17 18.31
N SER A 56 3.69 -14.62 18.34
CA SER A 56 3.14 -13.88 19.47
C SER A 56 1.62 -14.08 19.61
N THR A 57 1.07 -13.79 20.80
CA THR A 57 -0.38 -13.71 21.00
C THR A 57 -0.82 -12.27 20.80
N THR A 58 -1.70 -12.04 19.83
CA THR A 58 -2.26 -10.70 19.57
C THR A 58 -3.34 -10.38 20.60
N ALA A 59 -3.26 -9.23 21.27
CA ALA A 59 -4.28 -8.78 22.21
C ALA A 59 -5.23 -7.77 21.53
N LEU A 60 -6.54 -7.99 21.61
CA LEU A 60 -7.59 -7.13 21.07
C LEU A 60 -8.60 -6.72 22.16
N LEU A 61 -9.28 -5.60 21.95
CA LEU A 61 -10.55 -5.31 22.63
C LEU A 61 -11.70 -5.95 21.85
N ASP A 62 -12.79 -6.27 22.53
CA ASP A 62 -14.02 -6.84 21.94
C ASP A 62 -14.73 -5.93 20.92
N THR A 63 -14.30 -4.68 20.79
CA THR A 63 -14.74 -3.72 19.77
C THR A 63 -13.79 -3.62 18.58
N ALA A 64 -12.63 -4.29 18.60
CA ALA A 64 -11.58 -4.17 17.60
C ALA A 64 -11.62 -5.31 16.57
N THR A 65 -11.02 -5.05 15.41
CA THR A 65 -10.77 -6.05 14.36
C THR A 65 -9.28 -6.24 14.17
N LEU A 66 -8.83 -7.46 13.90
CA LEU A 66 -7.47 -7.79 13.51
C LEU A 66 -7.39 -8.09 12.02
N LEU A 67 -6.53 -7.39 11.28
CA LEU A 67 -6.26 -7.78 9.91
C LEU A 67 -5.36 -9.02 9.89
N ILE A 68 -5.84 -10.05 9.20
CA ILE A 68 -5.12 -11.29 8.94
C ILE A 68 -4.82 -11.36 7.46
N SER A 69 -3.59 -11.73 7.10
CA SER A 69 -3.20 -12.01 5.73
C SER A 69 -2.52 -13.37 5.59
N ALA A 70 -2.57 -13.91 4.37
CA ALA A 70 -1.86 -15.13 3.98
C ALA A 70 -1.46 -15.02 2.51
N GLN A 71 -0.38 -15.70 2.15
CA GLN A 71 0.11 -15.83 0.79
C GLN A 71 -0.33 -17.14 0.17
N VAL A 72 -0.60 -17.13 -1.12
CA VAL A 72 -0.94 -18.30 -1.92
C VAL A 72 -0.12 -18.34 -3.18
N TRP A 73 0.37 -19.53 -3.51
CA TRP A 73 1.08 -19.81 -4.75
C TRP A 73 0.33 -20.85 -5.58
N SER A 74 0.13 -20.53 -6.85
CA SER A 74 -0.37 -21.46 -7.86
C SER A 74 0.40 -21.23 -9.16
N GLY A 75 1.18 -22.22 -9.59
CA GLY A 75 2.02 -22.11 -10.78
C GLY A 75 1.24 -21.72 -12.03
N GLY A 76 1.70 -20.68 -12.72
CA GLY A 76 1.08 -20.07 -13.89
C GLY A 76 -0.15 -19.20 -13.60
N VAL A 77 -0.58 -19.08 -12.33
CA VAL A 77 -1.76 -18.30 -11.93
C VAL A 77 -1.37 -17.09 -11.09
N THR A 78 -0.50 -17.26 -10.10
CA THR A 78 -0.04 -16.18 -9.19
C THR A 78 1.35 -15.62 -9.57
N ASP A 79 1.99 -16.18 -10.61
CA ASP A 79 3.36 -15.80 -10.98
C ASP A 79 3.47 -14.41 -11.64
N ALA A 80 2.35 -13.82 -12.04
CA ALA A 80 2.27 -12.49 -12.66
C ALA A 80 1.67 -11.49 -11.67
N ALA A 81 2.03 -10.21 -11.80
CA ALA A 81 1.47 -9.16 -10.96
C ALA A 81 -0.05 -9.01 -11.16
N GLY A 82 -0.77 -8.82 -10.06
CA GLY A 82 -2.22 -8.74 -10.02
C GLY A 82 -2.86 -10.06 -9.61
N GLN A 83 -4.14 -9.99 -9.22
CA GLN A 83 -4.87 -11.14 -8.69
C GLN A 83 -4.90 -12.31 -9.68
N GLY A 84 -4.34 -13.45 -9.26
CA GLY A 84 -4.50 -14.73 -9.91
C GLY A 84 -5.97 -15.16 -9.95
N ALA A 85 -6.45 -15.46 -11.16
CA ALA A 85 -7.85 -15.82 -11.36
C ALA A 85 -8.20 -17.19 -10.75
N GLY A 86 -9.43 -17.32 -10.23
CA GLY A 86 -9.97 -18.60 -9.80
C GLY A 86 -9.40 -19.12 -8.47
N ILE A 87 -8.89 -18.24 -7.61
CA ILE A 87 -8.48 -18.56 -6.25
C ILE A 87 -9.45 -17.91 -5.25
N THR A 88 -9.88 -18.67 -4.26
CA THR A 88 -10.63 -18.17 -3.10
C THR A 88 -9.86 -18.51 -1.84
N CYS A 89 -9.70 -17.54 -0.93
CA CYS A 89 -9.08 -17.72 0.37
C CYS A 89 -10.03 -17.31 1.49
N GLU A 90 -9.90 -17.96 2.65
CA GLU A 90 -10.63 -17.58 3.85
C GLU A 90 -9.76 -17.74 5.11
N VAL A 91 -10.03 -16.90 6.10
CA VAL A 91 -9.59 -17.11 7.47
C VAL A 91 -10.55 -18.09 8.13
N TYR A 92 -10.02 -19.14 8.71
CA TYR A 92 -10.73 -20.12 9.51
C TYR A 92 -10.34 -19.92 10.97
N TYR A 93 -11.30 -19.69 11.86
CA TYR A 93 -11.02 -19.31 13.25
C TYR A 93 -12.00 -19.95 14.24
N GLY A 94 -11.57 -20.10 15.49
CA GLY A 94 -12.39 -20.65 16.56
C GLY A 94 -11.91 -20.20 17.93
N SER A 95 -12.83 -20.18 18.89
CA SER A 95 -12.50 -19.96 20.30
C SER A 95 -11.79 -21.18 20.90
N VAL A 96 -10.85 -20.94 21.80
CA VAL A 96 -10.10 -21.99 22.52
C VAL A 96 -10.09 -21.68 24.02
N ALA A 97 -10.14 -22.70 24.87
CA ALA A 97 -9.98 -22.51 26.32
C ALA A 97 -8.54 -22.14 26.68
N THR A 98 -7.59 -22.80 26.02
CA THR A 98 -6.14 -22.57 26.10
C THR A 98 -5.57 -22.71 24.69
N PHE A 99 -4.58 -21.90 24.33
CA PHE A 99 -3.91 -22.02 23.03
C PHE A 99 -3.35 -23.43 22.79
N GLY A 100 -3.49 -23.93 21.57
CA GLY A 100 -3.23 -25.31 21.18
C GLY A 100 -4.33 -26.31 21.59
N GLY A 101 -5.41 -25.85 22.22
CA GLY A 101 -6.56 -26.66 22.62
C GLY A 101 -7.56 -26.92 21.50
N THR A 102 -8.64 -27.62 21.81
CA THR A 102 -9.73 -27.88 20.87
C THR A 102 -10.49 -26.62 20.51
N TRP A 103 -10.71 -26.40 19.22
CA TRP A 103 -11.45 -25.24 18.72
C TRP A 103 -12.96 -25.43 18.93
N SER A 104 -13.62 -24.36 19.34
CA SER A 104 -15.07 -24.25 19.56
C SER A 104 -15.61 -23.01 18.85
N SER A 105 -16.92 -22.98 18.56
CA SER A 105 -17.57 -21.84 17.86
C SER A 105 -16.84 -21.48 16.56
N ILE A 106 -16.52 -22.50 15.77
CA ILE A 106 -15.69 -22.35 14.58
C ILE A 106 -16.46 -21.63 13.48
N ALA A 107 -15.81 -20.65 12.86
CA ALA A 107 -16.34 -19.86 11.77
C ALA A 107 -15.27 -19.60 10.72
N SER A 108 -15.70 -19.10 9.56
CA SER A 108 -14.78 -18.62 8.53
C SER A 108 -15.17 -17.24 8.03
N LEU A 109 -14.19 -16.53 7.48
CA LEU A 109 -14.34 -15.20 6.93
C LEU A 109 -13.58 -15.13 5.60
N ALA A 110 -14.27 -14.77 4.53
CA ALA A 110 -13.68 -14.64 3.20
C ALA A 110 -12.57 -13.58 3.19
N MET A 111 -11.47 -13.89 2.50
CA MET A 111 -10.35 -12.97 2.31
C MET A 111 -10.39 -12.36 0.92
N GLY A 112 -10.10 -11.07 0.84
CA GLY A 112 -9.94 -10.34 -0.42
C GLY A 112 -8.48 -10.27 -0.86
N TYR A 113 -8.26 -10.19 -2.17
CA TYR A 113 -6.93 -9.93 -2.72
C TYR A 113 -6.37 -8.59 -2.20
N ALA A 114 -5.13 -8.61 -1.73
CA ALA A 114 -4.47 -7.53 -1.02
C ALA A 114 -3.15 -7.07 -1.68
N GLY A 115 -2.67 -7.79 -2.69
CA GLY A 115 -1.46 -7.45 -3.44
C GLY A 115 -0.63 -8.68 -3.81
N ASP A 116 0.57 -8.45 -4.32
CA ASP A 116 1.52 -9.48 -4.73
C ASP A 116 2.75 -9.51 -3.80
N SER A 117 3.30 -10.69 -3.56
CA SER A 117 4.57 -10.90 -2.85
C SER A 117 5.43 -11.90 -3.62
N GLY A 118 6.31 -11.38 -4.49
CA GLY A 118 7.07 -12.21 -5.41
C GLY A 118 6.14 -12.89 -6.42
N ASN A 119 6.13 -14.22 -6.45
CA ASN A 119 5.25 -15.03 -7.30
C ASN A 119 3.95 -15.46 -6.60
N ASN A 120 3.68 -14.90 -5.42
CA ASN A 120 2.53 -15.27 -4.60
C ASN A 120 1.53 -14.12 -4.58
N ASP A 121 0.24 -14.46 -4.57
CA ASP A 121 -0.81 -13.50 -4.24
C ASP A 121 -0.93 -13.39 -2.73
N VAL A 122 -1.21 -12.19 -2.22
CA VAL A 122 -1.54 -11.92 -0.83
C VAL A 122 -3.04 -11.74 -0.71
N TYR A 123 -3.68 -12.48 0.19
CA TYR A 123 -5.08 -12.33 0.56
C TYR A 123 -5.17 -11.80 1.99
N SER A 124 -6.18 -10.98 2.31
CA SER A 124 -6.40 -10.45 3.67
C SER A 124 -7.87 -10.34 4.07
N ALA A 125 -8.16 -10.38 5.37
CA ALA A 125 -9.46 -10.12 5.97
C ALA A 125 -9.33 -9.47 7.35
N ALA A 126 -10.28 -8.62 7.73
CA ALA A 126 -10.37 -8.06 9.08
C ALA A 126 -11.24 -8.97 9.97
N LEU A 127 -10.61 -9.74 10.86
CA LEU A 127 -11.28 -10.63 11.79
C LEU A 127 -11.74 -9.89 13.05
N GLY A 128 -13.05 -9.91 13.29
CA GLY A 128 -13.72 -9.31 14.44
C GLY A 128 -14.83 -8.34 14.02
N PRO A 129 -15.47 -7.65 14.98
CA PRO A 129 -15.24 -7.74 16.42
C PRO A 129 -15.57 -9.13 16.99
N LEU A 130 -14.82 -9.58 18.00
CA LEU A 130 -14.99 -10.88 18.64
C LEU A 130 -15.40 -10.70 20.10
N ALA A 131 -16.12 -11.67 20.66
CA ALA A 131 -16.43 -11.67 22.08
C ALA A 131 -15.14 -11.84 22.92
N PRO A 132 -15.11 -11.40 24.20
CA PRO A 132 -13.97 -11.64 25.08
C PRO A 132 -13.64 -13.14 25.20
N GLY A 133 -12.35 -13.50 25.07
CA GLY A 133 -11.88 -14.87 25.09
C GLY A 133 -10.61 -15.11 24.26
N ASN A 134 -10.11 -16.34 24.26
CA ASN A 134 -8.97 -16.73 23.43
C ASN A 134 -9.48 -17.34 22.12
N TYR A 135 -8.82 -17.00 21.00
CA TYR A 135 -9.12 -17.52 19.68
C TYR A 135 -7.84 -17.96 18.99
N GLU A 136 -7.95 -19.00 18.18
CA GLU A 136 -6.94 -19.36 17.19
C GLU A 136 -7.52 -19.23 15.80
N TYR A 137 -6.66 -18.90 14.84
CA TYR A 137 -7.02 -18.81 13.44
C TYR A 137 -5.93 -19.37 12.54
N THR A 138 -6.32 -19.72 11.33
CA THR A 138 -5.44 -20.08 10.23
C THR A 138 -6.06 -19.61 8.92
N ALA A 139 -5.35 -19.71 7.81
CA ALA A 139 -5.88 -19.42 6.50
C ALA A 139 -5.89 -20.68 5.63
N ARG A 140 -6.80 -20.70 4.66
CA ARG A 140 -6.83 -21.72 3.61
C ARG A 140 -7.28 -21.12 2.30
N CYS A 141 -6.79 -21.69 1.21
CA CYS A 141 -7.16 -21.29 -0.14
C CYS A 141 -7.57 -22.52 -0.96
N ALA A 142 -8.47 -22.32 -1.92
CA ALA A 142 -8.92 -23.36 -2.84
C ALA A 142 -9.16 -22.75 -4.23
N PRO A 143 -9.12 -23.57 -5.29
CA PRO A 143 -9.71 -23.18 -6.56
C PRO A 143 -11.19 -22.79 -6.35
N THR A 144 -11.59 -21.65 -6.90
CA THR A 144 -12.94 -21.09 -6.72
C THR A 144 -14.00 -22.12 -7.10
N GLY A 145 -14.99 -22.31 -6.21
CA GLY A 145 -16.07 -23.28 -6.40
C GLY A 145 -15.73 -24.72 -6.05
N THR A 146 -14.57 -24.97 -5.44
CA THR A 146 -14.17 -26.32 -4.99
C THR A 146 -14.04 -26.40 -3.47
N THR A 147 -14.03 -27.61 -2.94
CA THR A 147 -13.71 -27.90 -1.53
C THR A 147 -12.27 -28.39 -1.35
N ALA A 148 -11.42 -28.22 -2.37
CA ALA A 148 -10.02 -28.66 -2.39
C ALA A 148 -9.14 -27.65 -1.65
N TRP A 149 -9.40 -27.50 -0.34
CA TRP A 149 -8.70 -26.54 0.51
C TRP A 149 -7.27 -26.96 0.80
N VAL A 150 -6.35 -26.05 0.50
CA VAL A 150 -4.97 -26.11 0.97
C VAL A 150 -4.85 -25.15 2.15
N TRP A 151 -4.43 -25.70 3.28
CA TRP A 151 -4.20 -24.94 4.51
C TRP A 151 -2.80 -24.36 4.52
N VAL A 152 -2.60 -23.30 5.30
CA VAL A 152 -1.25 -22.83 5.68
C VAL A 152 -0.40 -24.01 6.14
N SER A 153 0.74 -24.24 5.49
CA SER A 153 1.55 -25.45 5.69
C SER A 153 3.06 -25.19 5.77
N ASP A 154 3.48 -23.94 5.94
CA ASP A 154 4.89 -23.52 5.97
C ASP A 154 5.52 -23.49 7.37
N GLY A 155 4.78 -23.93 8.39
CA GLY A 155 5.25 -23.94 9.78
C GLY A 155 4.96 -22.67 10.57
N THR A 156 4.31 -21.66 9.96
CA THR A 156 3.83 -20.44 10.69
C THR A 156 2.75 -20.73 11.75
N ASN A 157 2.26 -21.98 11.82
CA ASN A 157 1.23 -22.47 12.76
C ASN A 157 -0.01 -21.56 12.83
N ASN A 158 -0.93 -21.86 13.75
CA ASN A 158 -2.14 -21.05 13.92
C ASN A 158 -1.81 -19.73 14.63
N GLY A 159 -2.32 -18.62 14.09
CA GLY A 159 -2.29 -17.33 14.77
C GLY A 159 -3.15 -17.35 16.04
N ARG A 160 -2.79 -16.51 17.01
CA ARG A 160 -3.38 -16.50 18.37
C ARG A 160 -3.89 -15.12 18.74
N ILE A 161 -5.13 -15.06 19.25
CA ILE A 161 -5.78 -13.82 19.70
C ILE A 161 -6.26 -14.00 21.14
N THR A 162 -5.99 -13.02 22.00
CA THR A 162 -6.69 -12.81 23.28
C THR A 162 -7.56 -11.57 23.16
N VAL A 163 -8.86 -11.71 23.37
CA VAL A 163 -9.83 -10.62 23.32
C VAL A 163 -10.24 -10.26 24.73
N ALA A 164 -10.05 -9.01 25.13
CA ALA A 164 -10.48 -8.46 26.41
C ALA A 164 -11.77 -7.64 26.24
N ALA A 165 -12.63 -7.66 27.24
CA ALA A 165 -13.80 -6.76 27.27
C ALA A 165 -13.32 -5.31 27.36
N ALA A 166 -13.84 -4.44 26.49
CA ALA A 166 -13.63 -3.00 26.64
C ALA A 166 -14.27 -2.54 27.96
N THR A 167 -13.46 -2.17 28.95
CA THR A 167 -13.96 -1.48 30.14
C THR A 167 -14.53 -0.13 29.73
N ALA A 168 -15.82 0.08 29.95
CA ALA A 168 -16.45 1.38 29.76
C ALA A 168 -15.70 2.42 30.60
N THR A 169 -14.93 3.30 29.95
CA THR A 169 -14.35 4.47 30.59
C THR A 169 -15.50 5.27 31.18
N PRO A 170 -15.54 5.56 32.50
CA PRO A 170 -16.58 6.38 33.06
C PRO A 170 -16.54 7.72 32.33
N THR A 171 -17.64 8.04 31.64
CA THR A 171 -17.79 9.33 30.97
C THR A 171 -17.75 10.39 32.06
N VAL A 172 -16.62 11.08 32.20
CA VAL A 172 -16.53 12.27 33.05
C VAL A 172 -17.47 13.28 32.43
N THR A 173 -18.64 13.44 33.05
CA THR A 173 -19.56 14.53 32.72
C THR A 173 -18.78 15.82 32.99
N PRO A 174 -18.55 16.68 31.99
CA PRO A 174 -17.82 17.92 32.24
C PRO A 174 -18.60 18.72 33.29
N LEU A 175 -17.96 18.96 34.43
CA LEU A 175 -18.46 19.91 35.43
C LEU A 175 -18.57 21.27 34.72
N PRO A 176 -19.68 22.02 34.85
CA PRO A 176 -19.82 23.31 34.20
C PRO A 176 -18.67 24.21 34.61
N THR A 177 -17.88 24.62 33.61
CA THR A 177 -16.82 25.60 33.78
C THR A 177 -17.48 26.94 34.08
N ASP A 178 -17.37 27.42 35.33
CA ASP A 178 -17.72 28.79 35.67
C ASP A 178 -16.93 29.73 34.77
N THR A 179 -17.63 30.37 33.84
CA THR A 179 -17.08 31.38 32.97
C THR A 179 -16.93 32.65 33.81
N PRO A 180 -15.70 33.16 34.08
CA PRO A 180 -15.57 34.44 34.77
C PRO A 180 -16.20 35.51 33.89
N THR A 181 -17.28 36.11 34.41
CA THR A 181 -17.97 37.23 33.78
C THR A 181 -17.04 38.44 33.84
N VAL A 182 -16.40 38.78 32.73
CA VAL A 182 -15.68 40.05 32.59
C VAL A 182 -16.70 41.19 32.69
N THR A 183 -16.60 41.96 33.77
CA THR A 183 -17.34 43.21 33.96
C THR A 183 -16.74 44.26 33.02
N PRO A 184 -17.52 44.97 32.20
CA PRO A 184 -16.98 46.01 31.32
C PRO A 184 -16.54 47.20 32.17
N THR A 185 -15.25 47.53 32.11
CA THR A 185 -14.71 48.77 32.68
C THR A 185 -14.88 49.90 31.67
N ASP A 186 -15.60 50.94 32.08
CA ASP A 186 -15.89 52.14 31.30
C ASP A 186 -14.63 52.81 30.72
N THR A 187 -14.64 53.02 29.41
CA THR A 187 -13.64 53.81 28.68
C THR A 187 -13.93 55.30 28.89
N ALA A 188 -13.09 55.98 29.66
CA ALA A 188 -13.10 57.44 29.75
C ALA A 188 -12.26 58.07 28.62
N THR A 189 -12.95 58.76 27.71
CA THR A 189 -12.41 59.61 26.66
C THR A 189 -11.74 60.86 27.24
N LEU A 190 -10.48 61.13 26.89
CA LEU A 190 -9.89 62.49 26.96
C LEU A 190 -9.05 62.82 25.71
N THR A 191 -9.14 64.11 25.39
CA THR A 191 -8.95 64.86 24.14
C THR A 191 -7.48 65.08 23.72
N PRO A 192 -7.16 65.23 22.41
CA PRO A 192 -5.79 65.49 21.94
C PRO A 192 -5.38 66.95 22.16
N THR A 193 -4.14 67.19 22.57
CA THR A 193 -3.50 68.53 22.54
C THR A 193 -2.16 68.43 21.82
N ALA A 194 -2.01 69.26 20.78
CA ALA A 194 -0.80 69.41 19.99
C ALA A 194 0.16 70.44 20.59
N THR A 195 1.46 70.23 20.46
CA THR A 195 2.46 71.30 20.44
C THR A 195 3.66 70.91 19.56
N HIS A 196 3.82 71.66 18.47
CA HIS A 196 5.03 71.80 17.66
C HIS A 196 6.14 72.52 18.43
N THR A 197 7.42 72.26 18.13
CA THR A 197 8.42 73.32 17.97
C THR A 197 9.59 72.85 17.09
N ASP A 198 9.82 73.60 16.00
CA ASP A 198 10.98 73.55 15.08
C ASP A 198 12.24 74.12 15.75
N THR A 199 13.45 73.72 15.30
CA THR A 199 14.41 74.64 14.63
C THR A 199 15.62 73.89 14.02
N PRO A 200 16.29 74.48 13.00
CA PRO A 200 17.05 73.80 11.94
C PRO A 200 18.57 73.95 12.07
N THR A 201 19.35 73.30 11.18
CA THR A 201 20.53 73.94 10.54
C THR A 201 20.85 73.26 9.20
N VAL A 202 20.83 74.06 8.13
CA VAL A 202 21.30 73.79 6.76
C VAL A 202 22.79 74.18 6.62
N THR A 203 23.51 73.59 5.66
CA THR A 203 24.18 74.30 4.53
C THR A 203 25.05 73.31 3.70
N PRO A 204 25.13 73.43 2.36
CA PRO A 204 25.38 72.35 1.40
C PRO A 204 26.82 72.37 0.84
N THR A 205 27.15 71.45 -0.08
CA THR A 205 27.77 71.77 -1.40
C THR A 205 27.76 70.51 -2.28
N GLN A 206 27.18 70.63 -3.47
CA GLN A 206 27.29 69.68 -4.57
C GLN A 206 28.55 69.95 -5.39
N THR A 207 29.22 68.90 -5.88
CA THR A 207 29.91 68.91 -7.19
C THR A 207 30.03 67.49 -7.72
N SER A 208 29.46 67.24 -8.90
CA SER A 208 29.68 66.05 -9.71
C SER A 208 30.88 66.24 -10.63
N THR A 209 31.75 65.22 -10.80
CA THR A 209 32.49 64.98 -12.06
C THR A 209 32.92 63.51 -12.18
N ASP A 210 32.95 63.03 -13.43
CA ASP A 210 32.99 61.65 -13.92
C ASP A 210 34.32 60.86 -13.82
N THR A 211 34.14 59.54 -13.98
CA THR A 211 34.95 58.52 -14.71
C THR A 211 36.23 57.89 -14.11
N PRO A 212 36.49 56.58 -14.45
CA PRO A 212 37.21 55.59 -13.63
C PRO A 212 38.65 55.34 -14.09
N THR A 213 39.51 54.72 -13.27
CA THR A 213 40.63 53.86 -13.74
C THR A 213 41.19 52.98 -12.59
N VAL A 214 41.51 51.74 -12.94
CA VAL A 214 42.10 50.59 -12.22
C VAL A 214 43.34 50.85 -11.32
N THR A 215 43.51 50.02 -10.28
CA THR A 215 44.68 49.11 -10.04
C THR A 215 44.63 48.54 -8.60
N PRO A 216 44.45 47.22 -8.37
CA PRO A 216 44.82 46.59 -7.10
C PRO A 216 46.25 46.05 -7.15
N THR A 217 47.10 46.61 -6.29
CA THR A 217 48.45 46.09 -5.98
C THR A 217 48.33 45.07 -4.86
N ALA A 218 48.64 43.80 -5.13
CA ALA A 218 48.89 42.79 -4.09
C ALA A 218 50.41 42.54 -4.02
N THR A 219 50.97 42.70 -2.82
CA THR A 219 52.39 42.56 -2.52
C THR A 219 52.71 41.16 -2.00
N ASP A 220 53.88 40.68 -2.43
CA ASP A 220 54.53 39.39 -2.21
C ASP A 220 54.65 38.93 -0.75
N THR A 221 54.61 37.61 -0.52
CA THR A 221 55.84 36.85 -0.14
C THR A 221 55.64 35.33 -0.32
N PRO A 222 56.43 34.65 -1.18
CA PRO A 222 56.43 33.19 -1.32
C PRO A 222 57.55 32.54 -0.48
N THR A 223 57.26 31.37 0.11
CA THR A 223 58.28 30.46 0.66
C THR A 223 58.44 29.28 -0.28
N ALA A 224 59.67 29.04 -0.73
CA ALA A 224 60.07 28.00 -1.67
C ALA A 224 60.12 26.61 -1.01
N THR A 225 59.79 25.56 -1.77
CA THR A 225 60.67 24.42 -2.12
C THR A 225 59.91 23.43 -3.03
N PRO A 226 60.31 23.29 -4.31
CA PRO A 226 60.20 21.98 -4.96
C PRO A 226 61.53 21.54 -5.59
N THR A 227 61.84 20.25 -5.40
CA THR A 227 62.99 19.55 -5.96
C THR A 227 62.74 19.20 -7.44
N ALA A 228 63.73 19.46 -8.29
CA ALA A 228 63.66 19.34 -9.74
C ALA A 228 63.95 17.93 -10.28
N SER A 229 63.36 17.58 -11.43
CA SER A 229 64.07 17.06 -12.60
C SER A 229 63.13 16.97 -13.83
N PRO A 230 63.46 17.65 -14.94
CA PRO A 230 63.17 17.08 -16.25
C PRO A 230 64.37 17.16 -17.20
N THR A 231 64.60 16.08 -17.95
CA THR A 231 65.54 16.05 -19.09
C THR A 231 64.75 15.95 -20.39
N VAL A 232 65.05 16.89 -21.29
CA VAL A 232 64.53 17.12 -22.64
C VAL A 232 64.80 15.99 -23.64
N THR A 233 63.95 15.85 -24.68
CA THR A 233 64.29 16.08 -26.11
C THR A 233 63.10 15.74 -27.04
N PRO A 234 62.59 16.67 -27.86
CA PRO A 234 61.74 16.36 -29.01
C PRO A 234 62.57 16.38 -30.31
N THR A 235 62.27 15.51 -31.26
CA THR A 235 62.74 15.65 -32.65
C THR A 235 61.58 15.36 -33.58
N ALA A 236 61.20 16.39 -34.35
CA ALA A 236 60.23 16.29 -35.42
C ALA A 236 60.96 16.24 -36.76
N THR A 237 60.55 15.33 -37.64
CA THR A 237 60.79 15.48 -39.08
C THR A 237 59.64 14.86 -39.85
N ALA A 238 58.93 15.69 -40.61
CA ALA A 238 57.87 15.28 -41.52
C ALA A 238 58.43 15.07 -42.93
N THR A 239 58.01 14.00 -43.62
CA THR A 239 58.03 13.93 -45.08
C THR A 239 56.90 13.01 -45.56
N ASN A 240 55.94 13.57 -46.31
CA ASN A 240 54.95 12.82 -47.09
C ASN A 240 55.45 12.64 -48.52
N THR A 241 55.44 11.42 -49.06
CA THR A 241 55.23 11.16 -50.50
C THR A 241 54.64 9.75 -50.70
N PRO A 242 53.59 9.57 -51.53
CA PRO A 242 52.84 8.32 -51.68
C PRO A 242 53.38 7.42 -52.80
N THR A 243 53.26 6.10 -52.65
CA THR A 243 53.38 5.16 -53.78
C THR A 243 52.54 3.89 -53.56
N SER A 244 51.71 3.58 -54.55
CA SER A 244 50.88 2.37 -54.76
C SER A 244 51.65 1.06 -54.58
N THR A 245 51.07 -0.10 -54.23
CA THR A 245 50.23 -1.01 -55.06
C THR A 245 49.70 -2.15 -54.13
N PRO A 246 48.61 -2.88 -54.47
CA PRO A 246 47.82 -3.68 -53.54
C PRO A 246 48.38 -5.10 -53.36
N THR A 247 48.08 -5.73 -52.22
CA THR A 247 48.11 -7.19 -52.10
C THR A 247 47.02 -7.62 -51.15
N LEU A 248 45.98 -8.25 -51.70
CA LEU A 248 44.91 -8.89 -50.94
C LEU A 248 45.46 -10.20 -50.36
N THR A 249 45.34 -10.38 -49.04
CA THR A 249 45.51 -11.69 -48.40
C THR A 249 44.47 -11.79 -47.28
N PRO A 250 43.63 -12.85 -47.24
CA PRO A 250 42.45 -12.89 -46.38
C PRO A 250 42.87 -13.02 -44.92
N THR A 251 42.54 -12.02 -44.10
CA THR A 251 42.77 -12.06 -42.66
C THR A 251 41.53 -12.67 -41.98
N ALA A 252 41.78 -13.60 -41.07
CA ALA A 252 40.78 -14.39 -40.36
C ALA A 252 39.71 -13.51 -39.70
N SER A 253 38.47 -14.02 -39.76
CA SER A 253 37.29 -13.50 -39.06
C SER A 253 37.59 -13.29 -37.56
N PRO A 254 37.35 -12.10 -36.98
CA PRO A 254 37.50 -11.89 -35.55
C PRO A 254 36.38 -12.61 -34.81
N THR A 255 36.76 -13.63 -34.03
CA THR A 255 35.90 -14.24 -33.02
C THR A 255 35.63 -13.20 -31.93
N VAL A 256 34.45 -12.59 -31.95
CA VAL A 256 33.98 -11.72 -30.87
C VAL A 256 33.77 -12.58 -29.62
N THR A 257 34.67 -12.43 -28.64
CA THR A 257 34.46 -12.95 -27.29
C THR A 257 33.60 -11.92 -26.55
N PRO A 258 32.39 -12.26 -26.06
CA PRO A 258 31.57 -11.32 -25.30
C PRO A 258 32.34 -10.90 -24.05
N THR A 259 32.69 -9.62 -23.99
CA THR A 259 33.27 -9.01 -22.79
C THR A 259 32.14 -8.86 -21.79
N LEU A 260 32.21 -9.57 -20.66
CA LEU A 260 31.26 -9.41 -19.57
C LEU A 260 31.29 -7.95 -19.12
N THR A 261 30.18 -7.24 -19.35
CA THR A 261 30.00 -5.88 -18.84
C THR A 261 30.09 -5.94 -17.31
N PRO A 262 30.94 -5.14 -16.65
CA PRO A 262 31.01 -5.14 -15.20
C PRO A 262 29.63 -4.82 -14.64
N THR A 263 29.07 -5.76 -13.87
CA THR A 263 27.83 -5.56 -13.13
C THR A 263 28.05 -4.40 -12.18
N GLN A 264 27.41 -3.25 -12.44
CA GLN A 264 27.41 -2.11 -11.55
C GLN A 264 26.96 -2.60 -10.18
N THR A 265 27.85 -2.54 -9.20
CA THR A 265 27.48 -2.77 -7.79
C THR A 265 26.42 -1.73 -7.46
N PRO A 266 25.21 -2.12 -7.00
CA PRO A 266 24.17 -1.15 -6.71
C PRO A 266 24.69 -0.17 -5.67
N THR A 267 24.78 1.10 -6.05
CA THR A 267 25.05 2.19 -5.11
C THR A 267 23.96 2.17 -4.04
N PRO A 268 24.31 2.14 -2.73
CA PRO A 268 23.29 2.12 -1.67
C PRO A 268 22.36 3.32 -1.84
N THR A 269 21.06 3.06 -1.97
CA THR A 269 20.06 4.11 -2.07
C THR A 269 20.06 4.91 -0.77
N PRO A 270 20.22 6.25 -0.82
CA PRO A 270 20.18 7.08 0.39
C PRO A 270 18.87 6.89 1.13
N CYS A 271 18.93 6.65 2.45
CA CYS A 271 17.74 6.61 3.28
C CYS A 271 17.02 7.97 3.24
N PRO A 272 15.70 8.03 2.92
CA PRO A 272 14.99 9.29 2.72
C PRO A 272 14.63 10.03 4.02
N GLY A 273 15.13 9.57 5.19
CA GLY A 273 14.85 10.19 6.50
C GLY A 273 13.44 9.91 7.03
N TYR A 274 12.75 8.92 6.48
CA TYR A 274 11.46 8.41 6.95
C TYR A 274 11.30 6.93 6.59
N VAL A 275 10.42 6.23 7.31
CA VAL A 275 9.92 4.90 6.96
C VAL A 275 8.79 5.05 5.94
N SER A 276 8.88 4.32 4.84
CA SER A 276 7.91 4.34 3.74
C SER A 276 6.74 3.40 4.02
N ILE A 277 5.51 3.91 4.01
CA ILE A 277 4.30 3.09 4.11
C ILE A 277 3.67 3.00 2.73
N THR A 278 3.85 1.88 2.04
CA THR A 278 3.41 1.70 0.65
C THR A 278 2.04 1.04 0.51
N ALA A 279 1.54 0.39 1.56
CA ALA A 279 0.22 -0.26 1.56
C ALA A 279 -0.54 0.03 2.86
N LEU A 280 -1.86 0.21 2.73
CA LEU A 280 -2.75 0.11 3.86
C LEU A 280 -2.77 -1.34 4.35
N ALA A 281 -2.93 -1.53 5.65
CA ALA A 281 -2.94 -2.84 6.30
C ALA A 281 -1.58 -3.60 6.19
N GLY A 282 -0.56 -2.99 5.59
CA GLY A 282 0.81 -3.46 5.60
C GLY A 282 1.53 -3.11 6.91
N THR A 283 2.48 -3.96 7.30
CA THR A 283 3.25 -3.83 8.54
C THR A 283 4.67 -3.39 8.25
N ASN A 284 5.15 -2.40 8.98
CA ASN A 284 6.58 -2.06 9.05
C ASN A 284 7.15 -2.60 10.36
N PHE A 285 8.37 -3.14 10.31
CA PHE A 285 9.04 -3.79 11.43
C PHE A 285 10.43 -3.19 11.64
N GLU A 286 10.82 -3.04 12.91
CA GLU A 286 12.17 -2.68 13.32
C GLU A 286 12.53 -3.44 14.60
N ASN A 287 13.67 -4.13 14.59
CA ASN A 287 14.22 -4.85 15.76
C ASN A 287 15.50 -4.22 16.32
N PHE A 288 15.99 -3.12 15.74
CA PHE A 288 17.14 -2.36 16.22
C PHE A 288 18.49 -3.11 16.29
N ASP A 289 18.58 -4.37 15.85
CA ASP A 289 19.83 -5.15 15.81
C ASP A 289 20.96 -4.52 14.99
N THR A 290 20.62 -3.54 14.16
CA THR A 290 21.60 -2.76 13.38
C THR A 290 22.28 -1.65 14.18
N LEU A 291 21.83 -1.39 15.41
CA LEU A 291 22.47 -0.42 16.31
C LEU A 291 23.86 -0.88 16.74
N ALA A 292 24.74 0.08 17.06
CA ALA A 292 26.08 -0.23 17.52
C ALA A 292 26.03 -1.03 18.84
N SER A 293 26.81 -2.12 18.90
CA SER A 293 26.97 -2.97 20.09
C SER A 293 28.15 -2.58 20.99
N SER A 294 28.91 -1.55 20.60
CA SER A 294 30.00 -0.96 21.40
C SER A 294 30.21 0.53 21.06
N GLY A 295 30.78 1.28 22.00
CA GLY A 295 31.10 2.71 21.82
C GLY A 295 29.86 3.60 21.73
N THR A 296 30.02 4.77 21.09
CA THR A 296 28.97 5.77 20.83
C THR A 296 28.68 5.86 19.34
N SER A 297 27.42 6.08 18.96
CA SER A 297 27.01 6.19 17.56
C SER A 297 25.82 7.13 17.40
N SER A 298 25.65 7.70 16.22
CA SER A 298 24.45 8.46 15.82
C SER A 298 23.69 7.77 14.66
N THR A 299 24.14 6.59 14.25
CA THR A 299 23.55 5.84 13.14
C THR A 299 22.36 5.05 13.63
N LEU A 300 21.17 5.41 13.15
CA LEU A 300 19.90 4.75 13.45
C LEU A 300 19.34 4.07 12.20
N PRO A 301 18.40 3.13 12.36
CA PRO A 301 17.65 2.59 11.24
C PRO A 301 16.91 3.69 10.47
N CYS A 302 16.58 3.42 9.21
CA CYS A 302 16.04 4.45 8.33
C CYS A 302 14.73 5.04 8.87
N GLY A 303 14.64 6.37 8.94
CA GLY A 303 13.48 7.08 9.46
C GLY A 303 13.40 7.19 10.98
N TRP A 304 14.29 6.52 11.71
CA TRP A 304 14.42 6.66 13.16
C TRP A 304 15.29 7.86 13.53
N ALA A 305 14.97 8.47 14.65
CA ALA A 305 15.66 9.60 15.22
C ALA A 305 15.76 9.46 16.75
N LEU A 306 16.74 10.15 17.32
CA LEU A 306 16.85 10.39 18.75
C LEU A 306 17.05 11.87 19.01
N PHE A 307 16.73 12.30 20.21
CA PHE A 307 16.99 13.64 20.70
C PHE A 307 17.23 13.63 22.20
N GLU A 308 18.21 14.39 22.64
CA GLU A 308 18.61 14.54 24.02
C GLU A 308 18.58 16.01 24.43
N SER A 309 17.63 16.37 25.29
CA SER A 309 17.70 17.69 25.91
C SER A 309 18.86 17.72 26.90
N GLY A 310 19.89 18.53 26.61
CA GLY A 310 21.09 18.65 27.44
C GLY A 310 22.20 17.64 27.10
N GLY A 311 21.98 16.77 26.11
CA GLY A 311 22.94 15.75 25.66
C GLY A 311 23.68 16.10 24.37
N ASN A 312 24.25 15.09 23.73
CA ASN A 312 25.07 15.22 22.53
C ASN A 312 24.38 14.69 21.26
N ASN A 313 23.15 14.16 21.38
CA ASN A 313 22.38 13.53 20.31
C ASN A 313 23.14 12.37 19.66
N THR A 314 23.80 11.57 20.48
CA THR A 314 24.31 10.24 20.13
C THR A 314 23.70 9.23 21.08
N TYR A 315 23.81 7.94 20.78
CA TYR A 315 23.53 6.87 21.73
C TYR A 315 24.81 6.13 22.11
N THR A 316 24.84 5.59 23.32
CA THR A 316 25.90 4.71 23.80
C THR A 316 25.44 3.26 23.77
N ALA A 317 26.32 2.35 23.36
CA ALA A 317 26.09 0.91 23.55
C ALA A 317 26.24 0.55 25.03
N GLY A 318 25.16 0.06 25.66
CA GLY A 318 25.11 -0.27 27.07
C GLY A 318 24.44 -1.62 27.34
N ASN A 319 24.79 -2.23 28.46
CA ASN A 319 24.12 -3.42 29.01
C ASN A 319 23.37 -3.09 30.33
N GLY A 320 23.06 -1.80 30.54
CA GLY A 320 22.43 -1.30 31.77
C GLY A 320 23.35 -1.09 32.97
N SER A 321 24.64 -1.42 32.88
CA SER A 321 25.58 -1.23 34.00
C SER A 321 25.88 0.25 34.31
N GLY A 322 25.86 1.11 33.28
CA GLY A 322 26.00 2.57 33.41
C GLY A 322 24.80 3.22 34.10
N ASN A 323 25.03 4.39 34.72
CA ASN A 323 24.01 5.16 35.43
C ASN A 323 23.98 6.64 35.02
N ALA A 324 24.66 6.99 33.93
CA ALA A 324 24.64 8.34 33.37
C ALA A 324 23.41 8.47 32.47
N GLY A 325 22.74 9.63 32.51
CA GLY A 325 21.65 9.88 31.56
C GLY A 325 22.19 9.96 30.14
N ASP A 326 21.54 9.26 29.22
CA ASP A 326 21.95 9.14 27.81
C ASP A 326 20.83 8.42 27.03
N THR A 327 20.91 8.46 25.72
CA THR A 327 20.24 7.51 24.83
C THR A 327 21.11 6.25 24.71
N TYR A 328 20.50 5.08 24.70
CA TYR A 328 21.22 3.82 24.67
C TYR A 328 20.78 2.93 23.53
N SER A 329 21.76 2.31 22.89
CA SER A 329 21.59 0.98 22.30
C SER A 329 21.78 0.01 23.46
N PHE A 330 20.72 -0.62 23.95
CA PHE A 330 20.78 -1.59 25.03
C PHE A 330 20.95 -3.02 24.51
N GLY A 331 21.57 -3.88 25.30
CA GLY A 331 21.85 -5.27 24.93
C GLY A 331 23.05 -5.82 25.70
N SER A 332 23.06 -7.13 25.92
CA SER A 332 24.21 -7.82 26.53
C SER A 332 25.54 -7.46 25.85
N THR A 333 26.64 -7.44 26.59
CA THR A 333 27.95 -7.00 26.07
C THR A 333 28.37 -7.83 24.85
N GLY A 334 28.59 -7.17 23.72
CA GLY A 334 28.96 -7.82 22.46
C GLY A 334 27.81 -8.51 21.71
N SER A 335 26.58 -8.45 22.24
CA SER A 335 25.38 -8.96 21.57
C SER A 335 25.02 -8.10 20.36
N THR A 336 24.56 -8.76 19.29
CA THR A 336 23.92 -8.12 18.13
C THR A 336 22.43 -7.88 18.35
N GLU A 337 21.81 -8.58 19.31
CA GLU A 337 20.44 -8.30 19.77
C GLU A 337 20.45 -6.98 20.56
N ARG A 338 19.82 -5.94 19.99
CA ARG A 338 19.85 -4.57 20.56
C ARG A 338 18.45 -3.99 20.70
N ALA A 339 18.23 -3.23 21.76
CA ALA A 339 17.05 -2.39 21.95
C ALA A 339 17.40 -0.90 21.91
N LEU A 340 16.50 -0.04 21.42
CA LEU A 340 16.68 1.41 21.47
C LEU A 340 16.02 1.97 22.74
N GLY A 341 16.76 2.70 23.56
CA GLY A 341 16.23 3.18 24.83
C GLY A 341 16.94 4.40 25.38
N GLY A 342 16.69 4.69 26.64
CA GLY A 342 17.35 5.78 27.35
C GLY A 342 17.40 5.57 28.85
N LEU A 343 18.21 6.41 29.50
CA LEU A 343 18.19 6.64 30.93
C LEU A 343 17.98 8.14 31.13
N LEU A 344 16.86 8.53 31.75
CA LEU A 344 16.66 9.93 32.11
C LEU A 344 17.57 10.33 33.27
N SER A 345 17.99 11.59 33.29
CA SER A 345 18.65 12.20 34.43
C SER A 345 18.27 13.67 34.57
N GLY A 346 18.67 14.30 35.68
CA GLY A 346 18.50 15.74 35.88
C GLY A 346 19.24 16.64 34.87
N SER A 347 20.11 16.09 34.01
CA SER A 347 20.86 16.83 32.99
C SER A 347 20.56 16.42 31.56
N ILE A 348 20.09 15.19 31.35
CA ILE A 348 19.80 14.64 30.02
C ILE A 348 18.41 14.01 30.04
N VAL A 349 17.54 14.49 29.15
CA VAL A 349 16.21 13.94 28.91
C VAL A 349 16.18 13.34 27.50
N PRO A 350 16.28 12.00 27.36
CA PRO A 350 16.28 11.34 26.07
C PRO A 350 14.86 11.17 25.51
N SER A 351 14.78 11.15 24.19
CA SER A 351 13.59 10.79 23.43
C SER A 351 14.02 10.16 22.12
N TRP A 352 13.23 9.22 21.62
CA TRP A 352 13.51 8.54 20.35
C TRP A 352 12.20 8.21 19.66
N GLY A 353 12.26 7.97 18.36
CA GLY A 353 11.06 7.70 17.58
C GLY A 353 11.35 7.63 16.10
N ALA A 354 10.29 7.65 15.31
CA ALA A 354 10.39 7.49 13.87
C ALA A 354 9.43 8.42 13.12
N LYS A 355 9.87 8.86 11.95
CA LYS A 355 9.06 9.55 10.96
C LYS A 355 8.56 8.56 9.93
N PHE A 356 7.26 8.60 9.64
CA PHE A 356 6.61 7.79 8.62
C PHE A 356 6.06 8.67 7.50
N SER A 357 6.11 8.15 6.26
CA SER A 357 5.54 8.80 5.08
C SER A 357 4.47 7.91 4.46
N ASN A 358 3.28 8.47 4.25
CA ASN A 358 2.15 7.78 3.62
C ASN A 358 2.33 7.74 2.10
N GLN A 359 2.75 6.59 1.57
CA GLN A 359 2.89 6.31 0.14
C GLN A 359 1.81 5.32 -0.36
N THR A 360 0.77 5.08 0.42
CA THR A 360 -0.31 4.13 0.10
C THR A 360 -1.24 4.61 -1.02
N GLY A 361 -1.15 5.89 -1.40
CA GLY A 361 -2.12 6.58 -2.24
C GLY A 361 -3.43 6.94 -1.50
N GLY A 362 -3.71 6.35 -0.35
CA GLY A 362 -4.91 6.56 0.45
C GLY A 362 -4.72 7.54 1.61
N VAL A 363 -5.73 7.66 2.46
CA VAL A 363 -5.67 8.42 3.73
C VAL A 363 -5.53 7.45 4.88
N ILE A 364 -4.50 7.59 5.72
CA ILE A 364 -4.34 6.83 6.95
C ILE A 364 -5.17 7.50 8.06
N SER A 365 -6.06 6.70 8.65
CA SER A 365 -7.01 7.11 9.68
C SER A 365 -6.72 6.54 11.08
N SER A 366 -5.93 5.46 11.15
CA SER A 366 -5.46 4.90 12.41
C SER A 366 -4.18 4.09 12.21
N VAL A 367 -3.47 3.88 13.30
CA VAL A 367 -2.31 2.98 13.36
C VAL A 367 -2.50 1.96 14.48
N TRP A 368 -1.95 0.78 14.27
CA TRP A 368 -1.82 -0.29 15.24
C TRP A 368 -0.34 -0.53 15.48
N ILE A 369 0.08 -0.54 16.73
CA ILE A 369 1.49 -0.61 17.10
C ILE A 369 1.69 -1.76 18.09
N THR A 370 2.76 -2.52 17.89
CA THR A 370 3.32 -3.41 18.91
C THR A 370 4.77 -3.06 19.18
N TYR A 371 5.25 -3.28 20.39
CA TYR A 371 6.68 -3.30 20.70
C TYR A 371 6.93 -4.09 21.98
N THR A 372 8.13 -4.62 22.14
CA THR A 372 8.63 -5.16 23.40
C THR A 372 9.27 -4.01 24.19
N GLY A 373 8.68 -3.66 25.32
CA GLY A 373 9.33 -2.80 26.29
C GLY A 373 10.31 -3.61 27.12
N GLU A 374 11.51 -3.09 27.33
CA GLU A 374 12.59 -3.77 28.04
C GLU A 374 13.18 -2.91 29.15
N GLN A 375 13.40 -3.48 30.32
CA GLN A 375 14.10 -2.84 31.43
C GLN A 375 15.52 -3.40 31.52
N TRP A 376 16.50 -2.55 31.19
CA TRP A 376 17.93 -2.87 31.22
C TRP A 376 18.61 -2.42 32.49
N ARG A 377 17.99 -1.53 33.27
CA ARG A 377 18.52 -1.09 34.57
C ARG A 377 17.41 -0.81 35.57
N LEU A 378 17.61 -1.28 36.79
CA LEU A 378 16.88 -0.81 37.98
C LEU A 378 17.67 0.32 38.63
N GLY A 379 17.14 1.54 38.62
CA GLY A 379 17.74 2.74 39.18
C GLY A 379 17.45 2.95 40.66
N ALA A 380 16.23 2.64 41.12
CA ALA A 380 15.85 2.71 42.52
C ALA A 380 14.69 1.77 42.86
N LEU A 381 14.56 1.41 44.15
CA LEU A 381 13.56 0.46 44.62
C LEU A 381 12.23 1.14 44.99
N GLY A 382 11.12 0.42 44.86
CA GLY A 382 9.82 0.82 45.40
C GLY A 382 9.14 1.99 44.69
N ARG A 383 9.56 2.29 43.44
CA ARG A 383 8.96 3.31 42.58
C ARG A 383 8.55 2.71 41.24
N SER A 384 7.74 3.45 40.50
CA SER A 384 7.35 3.13 39.14
C SER A 384 8.09 4.05 38.18
N ASP A 385 8.54 3.47 37.07
CA ASP A 385 9.13 4.17 35.94
C ASP A 385 8.43 3.76 34.65
N SER A 386 8.46 4.60 33.63
CA SER A 386 7.83 4.24 32.36
C SER A 386 8.31 5.04 31.17
N ILE A 387 8.26 4.42 30.00
CA ILE A 387 8.28 5.12 28.72
C ILE A 387 6.90 5.08 28.08
N THR A 388 6.48 6.18 27.47
CA THR A 388 5.17 6.31 26.85
C THR A 388 5.30 6.69 25.38
N LEU A 389 4.56 5.98 24.52
CA LEU A 389 4.44 6.33 23.11
C LEU A 389 3.45 7.48 22.91
N ALA A 390 3.83 8.44 22.07
CA ALA A 390 2.95 9.46 21.53
C ALA A 390 3.09 9.57 20.00
N LEU A 391 2.05 10.05 19.33
CA LEU A 391 2.01 10.26 17.88
C LEU A 391 1.66 11.72 17.54
N SER A 392 2.27 12.28 16.51
CA SER A 392 1.96 13.62 16.00
C SER A 392 1.86 13.60 14.47
N THR A 393 0.84 14.27 13.92
CA THR A 393 0.66 14.44 12.46
C THR A 393 1.18 15.79 11.94
N ASP A 394 1.63 16.67 12.83
CA ASP A 394 2.15 18.02 12.50
C ASP A 394 3.59 18.25 12.99
N ALA A 395 4.19 17.28 13.69
CA ALA A 395 5.58 17.31 14.10
C ALA A 395 6.54 17.33 12.89
N THR A 396 7.60 18.11 13.05
CA THR A 396 8.74 18.19 12.13
C THR A 396 10.01 17.58 12.72
N SER A 397 10.02 17.33 14.03
CA SER A 397 11.07 16.65 14.81
C SER A 397 10.45 16.00 16.06
N LEU A 398 11.24 15.26 16.83
CA LEU A 398 10.81 14.69 18.12
C LEU A 398 10.38 15.73 19.17
N THR A 399 10.69 17.01 18.95
CA THR A 399 10.49 18.12 19.90
C THR A 399 9.46 19.15 19.46
N SER A 400 8.84 19.00 18.29
CA SER A 400 7.83 19.92 17.75
C SER A 400 6.47 19.24 17.57
N GLY A 401 5.43 20.02 17.24
CA GLY A 401 4.08 19.51 16.96
C GLY A 401 3.22 19.23 18.20
N ALA A 402 1.96 18.91 17.93
CA ALA A 402 0.99 18.45 18.92
C ALA A 402 1.01 16.92 19.00
N TRP A 403 1.14 16.39 20.22
CA TRP A 403 1.32 14.96 20.46
C TRP A 403 0.08 14.34 21.10
N ILE A 404 -0.42 13.27 20.48
CA ILE A 404 -1.46 12.38 20.98
C ILE A 404 -0.76 11.27 21.78
N THR A 405 -0.83 11.36 23.10
CA THR A 405 -0.26 10.34 24.00
C THR A 405 -1.16 9.10 24.05
N SER A 406 -0.58 7.92 23.89
CA SER A 406 -1.30 6.66 24.06
C SER A 406 -1.43 6.29 25.54
N ASN A 407 -2.59 5.76 25.93
CA ASN A 407 -2.83 5.21 27.26
C ASN A 407 -2.59 3.69 27.33
N THR A 408 -2.51 3.00 26.19
CA THR A 408 -2.26 1.55 26.12
C THR A 408 -0.81 1.22 25.81
N LEU A 409 -0.08 2.13 25.14
CA LEU A 409 1.32 1.96 24.75
C LEU A 409 2.27 2.60 25.79
N VAL A 410 2.04 2.29 27.06
CA VAL A 410 2.83 2.73 28.22
C VAL A 410 3.59 1.54 28.79
N PHE A 411 4.90 1.46 28.57
CA PHE A 411 5.72 0.44 29.21
C PHE A 411 6.12 0.90 30.59
N THR A 412 5.54 0.27 31.62
CA THR A 412 5.93 0.45 33.01
C THR A 412 6.97 -0.60 33.40
N ALA A 413 8.08 -0.16 33.99
CA ALA A 413 9.17 -1.01 34.43
C ALA A 413 8.66 -2.16 35.33
N PRO A 414 8.83 -3.44 34.93
CA PRO A 414 8.27 -4.58 35.66
C PRO A 414 9.05 -4.93 36.93
N VAL A 415 10.35 -4.62 36.99
CA VAL A 415 11.20 -4.88 38.16
C VAL A 415 11.32 -3.61 38.98
N THR A 416 10.80 -3.63 40.22
CA THR A 416 10.81 -2.49 41.16
C THR A 416 11.45 -2.83 42.51
N SER A 417 12.00 -4.04 42.65
CA SER A 417 12.60 -4.54 43.88
C SER A 417 13.83 -5.39 43.58
N GLY A 418 14.66 -5.67 44.60
CA GLY A 418 15.90 -6.44 44.46
C GLY A 418 17.14 -5.55 44.47
N THR A 419 18.12 -5.86 43.63
CA THR A 419 19.41 -5.15 43.57
C THR A 419 19.35 -4.07 42.50
N VAL A 420 19.61 -2.81 42.88
CA VAL A 420 19.82 -1.70 41.94
C VAL A 420 21.02 -1.99 41.04
N GLY A 421 20.87 -1.80 39.73
CA GLY A 421 21.92 -2.10 38.76
C GLY A 421 21.39 -2.68 37.44
N PRO A 422 22.27 -3.31 36.64
CA PRO A 422 21.90 -3.86 35.35
C PRO A 422 20.91 -5.01 35.49
N LEU A 423 19.99 -5.10 34.53
CA LEU A 423 19.07 -6.19 34.29
C LEU A 423 19.27 -6.68 32.85
N ASP A 424 18.92 -7.94 32.59
CA ASP A 424 18.79 -8.43 31.23
C ASP A 424 17.41 -8.06 30.71
N GLY A 425 17.34 -7.12 29.76
CA GLY A 425 16.08 -6.64 29.19
C GLY A 425 15.32 -7.73 28.43
N ASN A 426 16.03 -8.72 27.87
CA ASN A 426 15.41 -9.85 27.16
C ASN A 426 14.69 -10.83 28.11
N ALA A 427 15.04 -10.82 29.40
CA ALA A 427 14.45 -11.75 30.35
C ALA A 427 12.96 -11.43 30.54
N ALA A 428 12.11 -12.46 30.55
CA ALA A 428 10.65 -12.30 30.70
C ALA A 428 10.21 -11.57 31.99
N ALA A 429 11.08 -11.47 33.00
CA ALA A 429 10.82 -10.69 34.21
C ALA A 429 11.06 -9.17 34.03
N SER A 430 11.83 -8.79 33.02
CA SER A 430 12.28 -7.43 32.71
C SER A 430 11.67 -6.89 31.41
N SER A 431 11.01 -7.72 30.61
CA SER A 431 10.34 -7.32 29.38
C SER A 431 8.82 -7.50 29.39
N LYS A 432 8.15 -6.75 28.54
CA LYS A 432 6.72 -6.92 28.26
C LYS A 432 6.40 -6.44 26.85
N THR A 433 5.66 -7.24 26.09
CA THR A 433 5.08 -6.79 24.81
C THR A 433 3.85 -5.93 25.06
N LEU A 434 3.79 -4.79 24.36
CA LEU A 434 2.67 -3.86 24.35
C LEU A 434 2.00 -3.85 22.99
N VAL A 435 0.70 -3.61 23.02
CA VAL A 435 -0.16 -3.53 21.85
C VAL A 435 -1.12 -2.38 22.04
N GLY A 436 -1.35 -1.59 21.00
CA GLY A 436 -2.28 -0.47 21.07
C GLY A 436 -2.57 0.15 19.72
N ALA A 437 -3.72 0.80 19.64
CA ALA A 437 -4.14 1.54 18.46
C ALA A 437 -4.24 3.03 18.76
N ILE A 438 -3.90 3.86 17.78
CA ILE A 438 -4.15 5.30 17.80
C ILE A 438 -5.03 5.62 16.60
N SER A 439 -6.24 6.10 16.87
CA SER A 439 -7.28 6.38 15.87
C SER A 439 -7.55 7.88 15.72
N GLY A 440 -8.34 8.26 14.72
CA GLY A 440 -8.74 9.65 14.47
C GLY A 440 -7.66 10.45 13.73
N LEU A 441 -6.77 9.76 13.02
CA LEU A 441 -5.75 10.38 12.19
C LEU A 441 -6.34 10.85 10.86
N ASN A 442 -5.64 11.79 10.21
CA ASN A 442 -5.94 12.23 8.85
C ASN A 442 -4.64 12.46 8.08
N VAL A 443 -3.87 11.40 7.88
CA VAL A 443 -2.61 11.49 7.12
C VAL A 443 -2.91 11.18 5.67
N VAL A 444 -3.10 12.21 4.86
CA VAL A 444 -3.35 12.09 3.41
C VAL A 444 -2.15 11.49 2.67
N ALA A 445 -2.36 11.02 1.43
CA ALA A 445 -1.28 10.54 0.58
C ALA A 445 -0.17 11.59 0.42
N GLY A 446 1.09 11.16 0.57
CA GLY A 446 2.27 12.03 0.64
C GLY A 446 2.47 12.75 1.97
N GLY A 447 1.50 12.67 2.89
CA GLY A 447 1.60 13.21 4.24
C GLY A 447 2.53 12.39 5.13
N THR A 448 2.97 12.99 6.24
CA THR A 448 3.86 12.34 7.20
C THR A 448 3.29 12.39 8.62
N PHE A 449 3.69 11.46 9.46
CA PHE A 449 3.47 11.53 10.91
C PHE A 449 4.72 11.05 11.64
N TRP A 450 4.82 11.41 12.91
CA TRP A 450 5.87 10.99 13.82
C TRP A 450 5.30 10.19 14.97
N ILE A 451 6.08 9.22 15.43
CA ILE A 451 5.92 8.64 16.78
C ILE A 451 7.13 9.00 17.62
N ARG A 452 6.95 9.05 18.94
CA ARG A 452 8.06 9.16 19.88
C ARG A 452 7.78 8.39 21.17
N TRP A 453 8.83 7.94 21.81
CA TRP A 453 8.82 7.54 23.21
C TRP A 453 9.46 8.65 24.04
N SER A 454 8.87 8.88 25.21
CA SER A 454 9.40 9.78 26.22
C SER A 454 9.37 9.09 27.57
N ASP A 455 10.45 9.26 28.29
CA ASP A 455 10.65 8.72 29.63
C ASP A 455 9.90 9.60 30.66
N TYR A 456 9.21 8.93 31.59
CA TYR A 456 8.61 9.58 32.74
C TYR A 456 9.68 9.77 33.81
N ASN A 457 10.05 11.03 34.06
CA ASN A 457 11.01 11.40 35.10
C ASN A 457 10.54 10.92 36.49
N ALA A 458 11.05 9.76 36.90
CA ALA A 458 10.75 9.13 38.16
C ALA A 458 11.57 9.80 39.27
N SER A 459 11.04 9.80 40.49
CA SER A 459 11.80 10.36 41.61
C SER A 459 13.09 9.58 41.84
N SER A 460 14.20 10.28 42.12
CA SER A 460 15.56 9.73 42.34
C SER A 460 16.30 9.35 41.06
N SER A 461 16.90 8.15 40.98
CA SER A 461 17.59 7.65 39.79
C SER A 461 16.60 6.86 38.95
N ASP A 462 16.40 7.22 37.68
CA ASP A 462 15.52 6.54 36.72
C ASP A 462 16.02 5.13 36.33
N ASP A 463 15.11 4.34 35.76
CA ASP A 463 15.36 3.03 35.19
C ASP A 463 15.86 3.15 33.74
N GLY A 464 16.68 2.18 33.31
CA GLY A 464 17.11 2.12 31.91
C GLY A 464 16.06 1.37 31.11
N LEU A 465 15.29 2.10 30.30
CA LEU A 465 14.13 1.55 29.59
C LEU A 465 14.34 1.65 28.08
N GLY A 466 13.95 0.60 27.36
CA GLY A 466 14.09 0.52 25.91
C GLY A 466 12.89 -0.10 25.22
N ILE A 467 12.90 0.02 23.90
CA ILE A 467 11.96 -0.62 22.99
C ILE A 467 12.72 -1.54 22.05
N ASP A 468 12.03 -2.61 21.68
CA ASP A 468 12.52 -3.60 20.75
C ASP A 468 11.34 -4.23 19.98
N ASN A 469 11.62 -4.94 18.88
CA ASN A 469 10.66 -5.70 18.10
C ASN A 469 9.39 -4.89 17.77
N PHE A 470 9.61 -3.65 17.30
CA PHE A 470 8.57 -2.70 16.97
C PHE A 470 7.86 -3.10 15.68
N THR A 471 6.53 -3.10 15.71
CA THR A 471 5.71 -3.15 14.50
C THR A 471 4.73 -1.99 14.45
N ILE A 472 4.43 -1.54 13.23
CA ILE A 472 3.32 -0.64 12.95
C ILE A 472 2.56 -1.05 11.71
N THR A 473 1.25 -1.21 11.86
CA THR A 473 0.30 -1.45 10.79
C THR A 473 -0.63 -0.24 10.68
N VAL A 474 -0.91 0.22 9.46
CA VAL A 474 -1.76 1.39 9.27
C VAL A 474 -3.10 1.02 8.64
N PHE A 475 -4.16 1.76 8.98
CA PHE A 475 -5.50 1.54 8.44
C PHE A 475 -6.10 2.85 7.95
N GLY A 476 -6.92 2.77 6.92
CA GLY A 476 -7.34 3.95 6.18
C GLY A 476 -8.26 3.65 5.03
N THR A 477 -8.57 4.70 4.27
CA THR A 477 -9.33 4.61 3.02
C THR A 477 -8.35 4.58 1.86
N ALA A 478 -8.47 3.57 0.99
CA ALA A 478 -7.67 3.43 -0.22
C ALA A 478 -7.75 4.69 -1.12
N PRO A 479 -6.75 4.94 -1.99
CA PRO A 479 -6.85 5.99 -3.00
C PRO A 479 -8.15 5.85 -3.77
N THR A 480 -8.88 6.94 -3.95
CA THR A 480 -9.87 6.98 -5.03
C THR A 480 -9.08 6.86 -6.34
N PRO A 481 -9.39 5.88 -7.23
CA PRO A 481 -8.62 5.68 -8.44
C PRO A 481 -8.58 6.99 -9.24
N THR A 482 -7.38 7.54 -9.40
CA THR A 482 -7.16 8.69 -10.27
C THR A 482 -7.32 8.19 -11.71
N PRO A 483 -8.20 8.79 -12.53
CA PRO A 483 -8.35 8.37 -13.92
C PRO A 483 -6.99 8.50 -14.62
N THR A 484 -6.52 7.41 -15.21
CA THR A 484 -5.22 7.35 -15.90
C THR A 484 -5.17 8.41 -17.02
N PRO A 485 -4.13 9.26 -17.07
CA PRO A 485 -3.95 10.20 -18.18
C PRO A 485 -3.57 9.43 -19.44
N THR A 486 -4.40 9.49 -20.48
CA THR A 486 -4.06 9.05 -21.83
C THR A 486 -2.90 9.92 -22.36
N ASN A 487 -1.83 9.31 -22.87
CA ASN A 487 -0.68 10.00 -23.46
C ASN A 487 -1.13 11.07 -24.47
N THR A 488 -0.76 12.33 -24.24
CA THR A 488 -0.91 13.42 -25.21
C THR A 488 0.21 13.32 -26.25
N PRO A 489 -0.08 13.24 -27.57
CA PRO A 489 0.91 13.38 -28.62
C PRO A 489 1.43 14.83 -28.71
N THR A 490 2.70 14.97 -29.08
CA THR A 490 3.47 16.17 -29.48
C THR A 490 2.62 17.37 -30.00
N PRO A 491 2.96 18.64 -29.66
CA PRO A 491 2.22 19.84 -30.11
C PRO A 491 2.31 19.99 -31.65
N THR A 492 1.34 20.56 -32.38
CA THR A 492 0.76 21.92 -32.28
C THR A 492 -0.40 22.03 -33.31
N PRO A 493 -1.45 22.90 -33.21
CA PRO A 493 -1.91 23.78 -32.14
C PRO A 493 -3.39 23.62 -31.71
N THR A 494 -3.66 24.14 -30.50
CA THR A 494 -4.89 24.77 -29.96
C THR A 494 -6.12 23.91 -29.72
N LEU A 495 -6.34 23.66 -28.42
CA LEU A 495 -7.36 22.82 -27.80
C LEU A 495 -8.79 23.37 -27.94
N THR A 496 -9.69 22.48 -28.33
CA THR A 496 -11.15 22.54 -28.09
C THR A 496 -11.45 21.67 -26.86
N PRO A 497 -12.35 22.05 -25.95
CA PRO A 497 -12.57 21.36 -24.66
C PRO A 497 -12.91 19.87 -24.83
N THR A 498 -12.23 19.01 -24.07
CA THR A 498 -12.49 17.57 -23.96
C THR A 498 -13.87 17.32 -23.32
N PRO A 499 -14.71 16.43 -23.89
CA PRO A 499 -16.08 16.25 -23.43
C PRO A 499 -16.17 15.52 -22.09
N THR A 500 -17.11 15.97 -21.26
CA THR A 500 -17.64 15.27 -20.08
C THR A 500 -17.99 13.82 -20.43
N PRO A 501 -17.66 12.80 -19.60
CA PRO A 501 -18.06 11.42 -19.88
C PRO A 501 -19.58 11.35 -19.99
N THR A 502 -20.07 10.99 -21.17
CA THR A 502 -21.50 10.88 -21.45
C THR A 502 -22.07 9.73 -20.62
N PRO A 503 -23.11 9.95 -19.79
CA PRO A 503 -23.78 8.89 -19.06
C PRO A 503 -24.23 7.77 -20.01
N VAL A 504 -23.84 6.53 -19.71
CA VAL A 504 -24.33 5.36 -20.45
C VAL A 504 -25.82 5.21 -20.16
N THR A 505 -26.64 5.09 -21.21
CA THR A 505 -28.08 4.84 -21.07
C THR A 505 -28.35 3.37 -21.31
N ILE A 506 -28.71 2.64 -20.26
CA ILE A 506 -29.10 1.23 -20.38
C ILE A 506 -30.34 1.15 -21.27
N GLY A 507 -30.22 0.46 -22.40
CA GLY A 507 -31.30 0.33 -23.39
C GLY A 507 -32.18 -0.89 -23.15
N TRP A 508 -31.60 -1.98 -22.62
CA TRP A 508 -32.31 -3.21 -22.30
C TRP A 508 -31.54 -4.07 -21.30
N VAL A 509 -32.27 -4.76 -20.43
CA VAL A 509 -31.76 -5.81 -19.54
C VAL A 509 -32.68 -7.01 -19.67
N GLY A 510 -32.13 -8.21 -19.84
CA GLY A 510 -32.94 -9.42 -19.96
C GLY A 510 -32.12 -10.70 -20.11
N ALA A 511 -32.72 -11.72 -20.70
CA ALA A 511 -32.20 -13.08 -20.77
C ALA A 511 -31.78 -13.62 -19.39
N LEU A 512 -32.59 -13.36 -18.36
CA LEU A 512 -32.33 -13.89 -17.03
C LEU A 512 -32.30 -15.42 -17.09
N TRP A 513 -31.24 -16.01 -16.55
CA TRP A 513 -31.10 -17.46 -16.48
C TRP A 513 -30.43 -17.91 -15.19
N PRO A 514 -30.95 -18.92 -14.47
CA PRO A 514 -32.24 -19.56 -14.72
C PRO A 514 -33.40 -18.60 -14.45
N ASN A 515 -34.48 -18.70 -15.24
CA ASN A 515 -35.70 -17.94 -15.01
C ASN A 515 -36.78 -18.82 -14.34
N ASN A 516 -37.98 -18.27 -14.19
CA ASN A 516 -39.14 -18.97 -13.61
C ASN A 516 -39.39 -20.37 -14.23
N GLY A 517 -39.03 -20.59 -15.50
CA GLY A 517 -39.26 -21.86 -16.21
C GLY A 517 -38.38 -23.03 -15.73
N GLN A 518 -37.24 -22.77 -15.10
CA GLN A 518 -36.29 -23.82 -14.69
C GLN A 518 -36.36 -24.18 -13.20
N SER A 519 -36.85 -23.27 -12.33
CA SER A 519 -37.03 -23.45 -10.87
C SER A 519 -36.00 -24.38 -10.19
N PRO A 520 -34.69 -24.05 -10.24
CA PRO A 520 -33.63 -24.88 -9.68
C PRO A 520 -33.78 -25.17 -8.18
N SER A 521 -33.22 -26.30 -7.76
CA SER A 521 -33.07 -26.69 -6.35
C SER A 521 -31.59 -26.88 -6.00
N ILE A 522 -31.14 -26.28 -4.90
CA ILE A 522 -29.79 -26.44 -4.35
C ILE A 522 -29.88 -26.88 -2.88
N SER A 523 -28.81 -27.46 -2.31
CA SER A 523 -28.72 -27.67 -0.86
C SER A 523 -28.30 -26.38 -0.15
N THR A 524 -28.37 -26.32 1.18
CA THR A 524 -27.84 -25.18 1.97
C THR A 524 -26.34 -24.97 1.80
N ALA A 525 -25.61 -25.99 1.34
CA ALA A 525 -24.19 -25.91 0.97
C ALA A 525 -23.97 -25.68 -0.54
N GLY A 526 -25.05 -25.64 -1.33
CA GLY A 526 -24.99 -25.48 -2.78
C GLY A 526 -24.94 -24.02 -3.23
N SER A 527 -24.74 -23.83 -4.53
CA SER A 527 -24.74 -22.52 -5.17
C SER A 527 -25.52 -22.55 -6.49
N LEU A 528 -26.00 -21.38 -6.90
CA LEU A 528 -26.68 -21.15 -8.16
C LEU A 528 -26.02 -19.97 -8.88
N ASN A 529 -25.49 -20.22 -10.08
CA ASN A 529 -25.09 -19.14 -10.97
C ASN A 529 -26.33 -18.55 -11.64
N VAL A 530 -26.46 -17.23 -11.57
CA VAL A 530 -27.50 -16.46 -12.25
C VAL A 530 -26.82 -15.57 -13.29
N TYR A 531 -27.36 -15.55 -14.49
CA TYR A 531 -26.85 -14.81 -15.64
C TYR A 531 -27.90 -13.80 -16.10
N VAL A 532 -27.43 -12.67 -16.60
CA VAL A 532 -28.27 -11.63 -17.22
C VAL A 532 -27.50 -11.01 -18.39
N GLN A 533 -28.21 -10.60 -19.42
CA GLN A 533 -27.65 -9.83 -20.52
C GLN A 533 -28.12 -8.38 -20.46
N VAL A 534 -27.23 -7.46 -20.82
CA VAL A 534 -27.49 -6.03 -20.90
C VAL A 534 -27.09 -5.50 -22.26
N TRP A 535 -27.94 -4.64 -22.81
CA TRP A 535 -27.67 -3.92 -24.04
C TRP A 535 -27.68 -2.42 -23.78
N SER A 536 -26.66 -1.74 -24.29
CA SER A 536 -26.60 -0.30 -24.36
C SER A 536 -26.01 0.12 -25.68
N SER A 537 -26.73 0.97 -26.41
CA SER A 537 -26.34 1.39 -27.75
C SER A 537 -24.98 2.10 -27.76
N GLY A 538 -24.10 1.65 -28.63
CA GLY A 538 -22.71 2.11 -28.77
C GLY A 538 -21.76 1.66 -27.66
N VAL A 539 -22.23 0.86 -26.69
CA VAL A 539 -21.45 0.48 -25.50
C VAL A 539 -21.24 -1.03 -25.42
N THR A 540 -22.29 -1.82 -25.61
CA THR A 540 -22.22 -3.29 -25.48
C THR A 540 -22.06 -3.99 -26.82
N GLU A 541 -22.13 -3.31 -27.97
CA GLU A 541 -21.93 -3.97 -29.28
C GLU A 541 -20.46 -4.31 -29.61
N PRO A 542 -19.45 -3.50 -29.20
CA PRO A 542 -18.04 -3.86 -29.37
C PRO A 542 -17.67 -5.13 -28.59
N ALA A 543 -16.69 -5.89 -29.09
CA ALA A 543 -16.25 -7.10 -28.42
C ALA A 543 -15.56 -6.80 -27.07
N GLY A 544 -15.97 -7.51 -26.02
CA GLY A 544 -15.47 -7.35 -24.66
C GLY A 544 -16.46 -6.61 -23.78
N GLN A 545 -16.09 -6.35 -22.53
CA GLN A 545 -16.99 -5.68 -21.58
C GLN A 545 -17.20 -4.21 -21.99
N GLY A 546 -18.46 -3.83 -22.21
CA GLY A 546 -18.91 -2.46 -22.36
C GLY A 546 -18.63 -1.62 -21.11
N ALA A 547 -18.01 -0.46 -21.30
CA ALA A 547 -17.59 0.39 -20.19
C ALA A 547 -18.79 1.08 -19.50
N GLY A 548 -18.68 1.28 -18.18
CA GLY A 548 -19.63 2.12 -17.43
C GLY A 548 -20.96 1.46 -17.10
N ILE A 549 -21.03 0.12 -17.14
CA ILE A 549 -22.20 -0.69 -16.77
C ILE A 549 -21.88 -1.52 -15.52
N THR A 550 -22.86 -1.65 -14.61
CA THR A 550 -22.83 -2.58 -13.47
C THR A 550 -24.13 -3.35 -13.39
N CYS A 551 -24.10 -4.60 -12.93
CA CYS A 551 -25.26 -5.49 -12.79
C CYS A 551 -25.27 -6.19 -11.43
N GLU A 552 -26.47 -6.47 -10.91
CA GLU A 552 -26.70 -7.13 -9.62
C GLU A 552 -27.85 -8.14 -9.71
N ILE A 553 -27.76 -9.22 -8.94
CA ILE A 553 -28.89 -10.08 -8.61
C ILE A 553 -29.64 -9.42 -7.45
N HIS A 554 -30.92 -9.13 -7.65
CA HIS A 554 -31.81 -8.66 -6.61
C HIS A 554 -32.70 -9.82 -6.17
N TRP A 555 -32.63 -10.25 -4.91
CA TRP A 555 -33.27 -11.49 -4.47
C TRP A 555 -33.81 -11.42 -3.04
N GLY A 556 -34.73 -12.32 -2.68
CA GLY A 556 -35.29 -12.40 -1.33
C GLY A 556 -36.00 -13.72 -1.06
N SER A 557 -36.24 -14.01 0.22
CA SER A 557 -37.00 -15.18 0.66
C SER A 557 -38.51 -14.96 0.52
N VAL A 558 -39.24 -16.03 0.15
CA VAL A 558 -40.70 -16.02 -0.02
C VAL A 558 -41.34 -17.19 0.73
N SER A 559 -42.55 -16.99 1.25
CA SER A 559 -43.32 -18.07 1.91
C SER A 559 -43.93 -19.05 0.91
N SER A 560 -44.18 -18.59 -0.32
CA SER A 560 -44.55 -19.36 -1.50
C SER A 560 -44.14 -18.57 -2.73
N PHE A 561 -43.78 -19.23 -3.84
CA PHE A 561 -43.45 -18.52 -5.08
C PHE A 561 -44.59 -17.56 -5.51
N GLY A 562 -44.23 -16.31 -5.80
CA GLY A 562 -45.13 -15.18 -6.08
C GLY A 562 -45.61 -14.40 -4.84
N ALA A 563 -45.21 -14.79 -3.62
CA ALA A 563 -45.49 -14.01 -2.41
C ALA A 563 -44.57 -12.78 -2.32
N SER A 564 -44.91 -11.86 -1.41
CA SER A 564 -44.05 -10.71 -1.12
C SER A 564 -42.66 -11.15 -0.64
N TRP A 565 -41.63 -10.50 -1.16
CA TRP A 565 -40.25 -10.80 -0.82
C TRP A 565 -39.91 -10.27 0.58
N THR A 566 -39.17 -11.06 1.33
CA THR A 566 -38.64 -10.73 2.66
C THR A 566 -37.14 -11.00 2.68
N ASN A 567 -36.38 -10.34 3.56
CA ASN A 567 -34.91 -10.44 3.60
C ASN A 567 -34.26 -10.15 2.23
N VAL A 568 -34.67 -9.05 1.59
CA VAL A 568 -34.19 -8.66 0.27
C VAL A 568 -32.71 -8.28 0.33
N GLN A 569 -31.93 -8.78 -0.62
CA GLN A 569 -30.49 -8.57 -0.73
C GLN A 569 -30.11 -8.34 -2.19
N ASP A 570 -28.95 -7.71 -2.37
CA ASP A 570 -28.33 -7.48 -3.68
C ASP A 570 -26.96 -8.18 -3.73
N THR A 571 -26.72 -8.92 -4.81
CA THR A 571 -25.45 -9.62 -5.04
C THR A 571 -24.85 -9.11 -6.35
N THR A 572 -23.66 -8.50 -6.29
CA THR A 572 -22.96 -7.99 -7.48
C THR A 572 -22.67 -9.08 -8.50
N MET A 573 -22.87 -8.77 -9.78
CA MET A 573 -22.54 -9.64 -10.91
C MET A 573 -21.28 -9.14 -11.62
N THR A 574 -20.50 -10.06 -12.17
CA THR A 574 -19.29 -9.77 -12.94
C THR A 574 -19.53 -10.06 -14.43
N PHE A 575 -18.84 -9.35 -15.32
CA PHE A 575 -18.90 -9.66 -16.75
C PHE A 575 -18.49 -11.12 -16.99
N ASN A 576 -19.32 -11.83 -17.75
CA ASN A 576 -19.16 -13.24 -18.10
C ASN A 576 -18.65 -13.39 -19.53
N ALA A 577 -19.38 -12.82 -20.49
CA ALA A 577 -19.09 -12.99 -21.91
C ALA A 577 -19.81 -11.95 -22.77
N GLN A 578 -19.36 -11.83 -24.02
CA GLN A 578 -20.13 -11.13 -25.05
C GLN A 578 -21.15 -12.08 -25.67
N SER A 579 -22.43 -11.68 -25.69
CA SER A 579 -23.53 -12.42 -26.31
C SER A 579 -24.14 -11.60 -27.45
N GLY A 580 -23.60 -11.77 -28.65
CA GLY A 580 -23.99 -10.97 -29.81
C GLY A 580 -23.64 -9.49 -29.59
N ASN A 581 -24.66 -8.63 -29.52
CA ASN A 581 -24.52 -7.20 -29.27
C ASN A 581 -24.69 -6.83 -27.78
N ASN A 582 -24.85 -7.82 -26.91
CA ASN A 582 -25.10 -7.64 -25.49
C ASN A 582 -23.90 -8.12 -24.69
N ASP A 583 -23.70 -7.52 -23.52
CA ASP A 583 -22.80 -8.05 -22.51
C ASP A 583 -23.59 -8.99 -21.61
N GLU A 584 -23.04 -10.16 -21.30
CA GLU A 584 -23.57 -11.08 -20.30
C GLU A 584 -22.81 -10.92 -18.99
N TYR A 585 -23.54 -10.85 -17.88
CA TYR A 585 -23.03 -10.79 -16.51
C TYR A 585 -23.49 -12.02 -15.73
N VAL A 586 -22.66 -12.51 -14.80
CA VAL A 586 -22.95 -13.65 -13.93
C VAL A 586 -22.76 -13.27 -12.46
N GLY A 587 -23.66 -13.72 -11.59
CA GLY A 587 -23.51 -13.66 -10.14
C GLY A 587 -23.87 -15.00 -9.50
N VAL A 588 -23.54 -15.18 -8.22
CA VAL A 588 -23.71 -16.46 -7.52
C VAL A 588 -24.57 -16.29 -6.27
N LEU A 589 -25.68 -17.04 -6.19
CA LEU A 589 -26.45 -17.21 -4.96
C LEU A 589 -25.95 -18.46 -4.23
N SER A 590 -25.49 -18.33 -2.99
CA SER A 590 -24.96 -19.45 -2.19
C SER A 590 -25.09 -19.16 -0.69
N GLY A 591 -24.86 -20.17 0.16
CA GLY A 591 -24.93 -20.00 1.62
C GLY A 591 -26.34 -19.66 2.13
N LEU A 592 -27.37 -20.02 1.37
CA LEU A 592 -28.75 -19.73 1.69
C LEU A 592 -29.29 -20.74 2.72
N ALA A 593 -30.14 -20.27 3.63
CA ALA A 593 -30.88 -21.14 4.53
C ALA A 593 -31.92 -21.98 3.75
N ALA A 594 -32.33 -23.12 4.30
CA ALA A 594 -33.38 -23.92 3.69
C ALA A 594 -34.69 -23.12 3.59
N GLY A 595 -35.29 -23.07 2.40
CA GLY A 595 -36.43 -22.19 2.12
C GLY A 595 -36.67 -21.96 0.63
N LEU A 596 -37.63 -21.10 0.32
CA LEU A 596 -37.95 -20.67 -1.04
C LEU A 596 -37.47 -19.24 -1.25
N TYR A 597 -36.87 -19.00 -2.41
CA TYR A 597 -36.33 -17.70 -2.80
C TYR A 597 -36.79 -17.33 -4.20
N GLU A 598 -37.00 -16.03 -4.42
CA GLU A 598 -37.16 -15.47 -5.75
C GLU A 598 -36.07 -14.43 -6.00
N TYR A 599 -35.67 -14.32 -7.26
CA TYR A 599 -34.62 -13.40 -7.68
C TYR A 599 -34.93 -12.81 -9.05
N THR A 600 -34.35 -11.65 -9.30
CA THR A 600 -34.29 -10.99 -10.59
C THR A 600 -32.90 -10.39 -10.76
N ALA A 601 -32.64 -9.76 -11.90
CA ALA A 601 -31.41 -9.01 -12.10
C ALA A 601 -31.73 -7.58 -12.54
N ARG A 602 -30.78 -6.68 -12.29
CA ARG A 602 -30.85 -5.28 -12.72
C ARG A 602 -29.47 -4.77 -13.11
N CYS A 603 -29.41 -3.86 -14.06
CA CYS A 603 -28.18 -3.20 -14.48
C CYS A 603 -28.35 -1.68 -14.51
N ALA A 604 -27.27 -0.95 -14.29
CA ALA A 604 -27.25 0.51 -14.27
C ALA A 604 -25.97 1.07 -14.89
N SER A 605 -25.99 2.37 -15.22
CA SER A 605 -24.74 3.10 -15.44
C SER A 605 -24.01 3.29 -14.11
N THR A 606 -22.69 3.10 -14.12
CA THR A 606 -21.84 3.35 -12.95
C THR A 606 -21.79 4.83 -12.53
N VAL A 607 -22.29 5.75 -13.37
CA VAL A 607 -22.34 7.19 -13.09
C VAL A 607 -23.67 7.60 -12.48
N THR A 608 -24.79 7.21 -13.10
CA THR A 608 -26.13 7.67 -12.66
C THR A 608 -26.79 6.72 -11.67
N LEU A 609 -26.37 5.44 -11.63
CA LEU A 609 -26.99 4.39 -10.83
C LEU A 609 -28.52 4.25 -11.07
N SER A 610 -29.00 4.64 -12.25
CA SER A 610 -30.38 4.43 -12.67
C SER A 610 -30.59 2.97 -13.06
N TRP A 611 -31.03 2.16 -12.10
CA TRP A 611 -31.24 0.73 -12.28
C TRP A 611 -32.40 0.41 -13.22
N GLN A 612 -32.12 -0.43 -14.21
CA GLN A 612 -33.12 -1.09 -15.04
C GLN A 612 -33.15 -2.58 -14.71
N TYR A 613 -34.32 -3.04 -14.26
CA TYR A 613 -34.58 -4.45 -14.03
C TYR A 613 -34.81 -5.19 -15.35
N VAL A 614 -34.65 -6.50 -15.34
CA VAL A 614 -34.99 -7.41 -16.45
C VAL A 614 -36.38 -7.08 -17.03
N GLN A 615 -36.47 -6.93 -18.37
CA GLN A 615 -37.64 -6.36 -19.07
C GLN A 615 -38.31 -7.30 -20.08
N ASP A 616 -37.64 -8.38 -20.46
CA ASP A 616 -38.05 -9.25 -21.57
C ASP A 616 -39.13 -10.29 -21.20
N GLY A 617 -39.75 -10.14 -20.03
CA GLY A 617 -40.76 -11.09 -19.55
C GLY A 617 -40.17 -12.43 -19.08
N SER A 618 -38.84 -12.55 -18.98
CA SER A 618 -38.23 -13.60 -18.17
C SER A 618 -38.55 -13.31 -16.69
N ASN A 619 -39.74 -13.76 -16.27
CA ASN A 619 -40.25 -13.64 -14.91
C ASN A 619 -39.18 -14.01 -13.88
N ASN A 620 -39.26 -13.40 -12.69
CA ASN A 620 -38.38 -13.67 -11.55
C ASN A 620 -38.00 -15.15 -11.46
N GLY A 621 -36.70 -15.42 -11.36
CA GLY A 621 -36.17 -16.74 -11.11
C GLY A 621 -36.65 -17.26 -9.75
N LYS A 622 -36.78 -18.57 -9.66
CA LYS A 622 -37.28 -19.28 -8.47
C LYS A 622 -36.22 -20.26 -8.01
N LEU A 623 -35.92 -20.26 -6.73
CA LEU A 623 -34.91 -21.13 -6.14
C LEU A 623 -35.48 -21.84 -4.92
N THR A 624 -35.38 -23.16 -4.90
CA THR A 624 -35.64 -23.98 -3.72
C THR A 624 -34.32 -24.34 -3.07
N VAL A 625 -34.17 -24.05 -1.78
CA VAL A 625 -33.00 -24.44 -1.00
C VAL A 625 -33.42 -25.52 -0.02
N THR A 626 -32.91 -26.73 -0.21
CA THR A 626 -33.17 -27.86 0.69
C THR A 626 -32.06 -27.99 1.73
N PRO A 627 -32.36 -28.55 2.92
CA PRO A 627 -31.34 -28.89 3.92
C PRO A 627 -30.19 -29.74 3.36
#